data_AF-X1HBN8-F1
#
_entry.id   AF-X1HBN8-F1
#
_cell.length_a   1.000
_cell.length_b   1.000
_cell.length_c   1.000
_cell.angle_alpha   90.00
_cell.angle_beta   90.00
_cell.angle_gamma   90.00
#
_symmetry.space_group_name_H-M   'P 1'
#
loop_
_entity.id
_entity.type
_entity.pdbx_description
1 polymer ?
#
loop_
_entity_poly.entity_id
_entity_poly.type
_entity_poly.pdbx_seq_one_letter_code
_entity_poly.pdbx_strand_id
1 'polypeptide(L)'
;MMYNNMEDLPPEYEKDLSILENQITELFTLLEKKEMQLSQLKDENAELRTRIQNLQQQLNQPQQQLSPPPQQLSPPPQQLSPPPQQLSPPQNTNLQIDTIRVPNQQISLATSPSTHYISNKRKCPKCGAMGFAIKEVKDKTRLISYVPSRIYATKRVCTKCRYEF
;
A
#
# COMPACT_ATOMS: atom_id res chain seq x y z
N MET A 1 -5.58 -88.43 5.69
CA MET A 1 -6.47 -87.26 5.83
C MET A 1 -5.64 -86.09 6.34
N MET A 2 -6.07 -84.85 6.13
CA MET A 2 -5.62 -83.61 6.80
C MET A 2 -4.82 -82.59 5.98
N TYR A 3 -5.23 -82.30 4.74
CA TYR A 3 -4.96 -80.99 4.14
C TYR A 3 -6.19 -80.52 3.37
N ASN A 4 -7.07 -79.81 4.07
CA ASN A 4 -8.21 -79.04 3.55
C ASN A 4 -8.65 -78.14 4.71
N ASN A 5 -8.05 -76.96 4.90
CA ASN A 5 -8.51 -75.88 5.80
C ASN A 5 -7.52 -74.69 5.82
N MET A 6 -7.14 -74.16 4.66
CA MET A 6 -6.35 -72.91 4.56
C MET A 6 -6.80 -72.07 3.36
N GLU A 7 -8.11 -71.95 3.14
CA GLU A 7 -8.62 -71.17 1.99
C GLU A 7 -9.67 -70.11 2.35
N ASP A 8 -10.22 -70.09 3.57
CA ASP A 8 -11.20 -69.08 3.96
C ASP A 8 -10.60 -68.11 4.98
N LEU A 9 -10.22 -66.92 4.51
CA LEU A 9 -10.05 -65.75 5.37
C LEU A 9 -11.39 -65.50 6.09
N PRO A 10 -11.39 -65.27 7.42
CA PRO A 10 -12.62 -64.97 8.14
C PRO A 10 -13.39 -63.82 7.44
N PRO A 11 -14.71 -63.93 7.26
CA PRO A 11 -15.52 -63.00 6.45
C PRO A 11 -15.46 -61.54 6.95
N GLU A 12 -15.02 -61.35 8.19
CA GLU A 12 -14.76 -60.04 8.79
C GLU A 12 -13.56 -59.33 8.13
N TYR A 13 -12.49 -60.07 7.79
CA TYR A 13 -11.32 -59.51 7.10
C TYR A 13 -11.62 -59.16 5.64
N GLU A 14 -12.44 -59.94 4.95
CA GLU A 14 -12.87 -59.61 3.58
C GLU A 14 -13.65 -58.29 3.54
N LYS A 15 -14.51 -58.07 4.55
CA LYS A 15 -15.23 -56.82 4.71
C LYS A 15 -14.30 -55.65 4.97
N ASP A 16 -13.32 -55.82 5.86
CA ASP A 16 -12.34 -54.78 6.17
C ASP A 16 -11.45 -54.45 4.98
N LEU A 17 -11.05 -55.46 4.19
CA LEU A 17 -10.32 -55.27 2.94
C LEU A 17 -11.14 -54.46 1.93
N SER A 18 -12.42 -54.82 1.75
CA SER A 18 -13.31 -54.07 0.85
C SER A 18 -13.51 -52.62 1.30
N ILE A 19 -13.62 -52.38 2.62
CA ILE A 19 -13.72 -51.02 3.17
C ILE A 19 -12.42 -50.24 2.89
N LEU A 20 -11.26 -50.87 3.11
CA LEU A 20 -9.98 -50.23 2.89
C LEU A 20 -9.73 -49.92 1.41
N GLU A 21 -10.09 -50.84 0.50
CA GLU A 21 -10.02 -50.62 -0.94
C GLU A 21 -10.88 -49.42 -1.36
N ASN A 22 -12.12 -49.34 -0.87
CA ASN A 22 -12.99 -48.19 -1.15
C ASN A 22 -12.40 -46.88 -0.64
N GLN A 23 -11.84 -46.86 0.58
CA GLN A 23 -11.17 -45.67 1.12
C GLN A 23 -9.95 -45.26 0.29
N ILE A 24 -9.16 -46.23 -0.17
CA ILE A 24 -8.01 -45.98 -1.04
C ILE A 24 -8.47 -45.35 -2.35
N THR A 25 -9.53 -45.89 -2.99
CA THR A 25 -10.10 -45.32 -4.21
C THR A 25 -10.61 -43.89 -3.99
N GLU A 26 -11.34 -43.65 -2.91
CA GLU A 26 -11.82 -42.30 -2.56
C GLU A 26 -10.67 -41.32 -2.38
N LEU A 27 -9.61 -41.71 -1.66
CA LEU A 27 -8.43 -40.87 -1.46
C LEU A 27 -7.71 -40.56 -2.78
N PHE A 28 -7.57 -41.53 -3.68
CA PHE A 28 -6.99 -41.30 -5.00
C PHE A 28 -7.81 -40.32 -5.83
N THR A 29 -9.14 -40.48 -5.88
CA THR A 29 -10.01 -39.54 -6.62
C THR A 29 -9.97 -38.14 -6.02
N LEU A 30 -9.88 -38.03 -4.69
CA LEU A 30 -9.74 -36.73 -4.03
C LEU A 30 -8.39 -36.08 -4.33
N LEU A 31 -7.31 -36.87 -4.36
CA LEU A 31 -5.97 -36.39 -4.70
C LEU A 31 -5.94 -35.84 -6.12
N GLU A 32 -6.43 -36.60 -7.11
CA GLU A 32 -6.51 -36.20 -8.51
C GLU A 32 -7.31 -34.89 -8.67
N LYS A 33 -8.45 -34.78 -7.99
CA LYS A 33 -9.26 -33.56 -7.99
C LYS A 33 -8.49 -32.36 -7.42
N LYS A 34 -7.70 -32.56 -6.37
CA LYS A 34 -6.90 -31.50 -5.75
C LYS A 34 -5.72 -31.09 -6.62
N GLU A 35 -5.07 -32.03 -7.29
CA GLU A 35 -4.00 -31.75 -8.26
C GLU A 35 -4.53 -30.93 -9.44
N MET A 36 -5.69 -31.30 -10.00
CA MET A 36 -6.35 -30.52 -11.05
C MET A 36 -6.72 -29.10 -10.57
N GLN A 37 -7.25 -28.97 -9.36
CA GLN A 37 -7.56 -27.65 -8.78
C GLN A 37 -6.30 -26.79 -8.60
N LEU A 38 -5.18 -27.38 -8.18
CA LEU A 38 -3.92 -26.67 -8.05
C LEU A 38 -3.36 -26.22 -9.39
N SER A 39 -3.44 -27.06 -10.43
CA SER A 39 -3.04 -26.70 -11.79
C SER A 39 -3.86 -25.51 -12.29
N GLN A 40 -5.18 -25.55 -12.14
CA GLN A 40 -6.07 -24.47 -12.57
C GLN A 40 -5.74 -23.14 -11.86
N LEU A 41 -5.55 -23.16 -10.54
CA LEU A 41 -5.20 -21.97 -9.77
C LEU A 41 -3.81 -21.42 -10.13
N LYS A 42 -2.88 -22.29 -10.54
CA LYS A 42 -1.54 -21.91 -10.99
C LYS A 42 -1.63 -21.18 -12.34
N ASP A 43 -2.43 -21.70 -13.27
CA ASP A 43 -2.64 -21.10 -14.58
C ASP A 43 -3.35 -19.74 -14.45
N GLU A 44 -4.40 -19.65 -13.63
CA GLU A 44 -5.10 -18.39 -13.34
C GLU A 44 -4.16 -17.35 -12.72
N ASN A 45 -3.30 -17.75 -11.77
CA ASN A 45 -2.28 -16.86 -11.21
C ASN A 45 -1.29 -16.36 -12.27
N ALA A 46 -0.86 -17.21 -13.18
CA ALA A 46 0.06 -16.84 -14.25
C ALA A 46 -0.59 -15.83 -15.22
N GLU A 47 -1.86 -16.04 -15.56
CA GLU A 47 -2.63 -15.11 -16.39
C GLU A 47 -2.82 -13.76 -15.69
N LEU A 48 -3.23 -13.75 -14.41
CA LEU A 48 -3.40 -12.53 -13.63
C LEU A 48 -2.08 -11.75 -13.51
N ARG A 49 -0.96 -12.43 -13.28
CA ARG A 49 0.37 -11.80 -13.28
C ARG A 49 0.69 -11.14 -14.61
N THR A 50 0.41 -11.81 -15.72
CA THR A 50 0.62 -11.28 -17.06
C THR A 50 -0.24 -10.04 -17.31
N ARG A 51 -1.51 -10.08 -16.90
CA ARG A 51 -2.43 -8.94 -17.01
C ARG A 51 -1.97 -7.75 -16.17
N ILE A 52 -1.52 -8.00 -14.94
CA ILE A 52 -0.95 -6.95 -14.08
C ILE A 52 0.28 -6.32 -14.74
N GLN A 53 1.20 -7.12 -15.30
CA GLN A 53 2.37 -6.60 -16.01
C GLN A 53 1.96 -5.74 -17.22
N ASN A 54 0.98 -6.19 -18.01
CA ASN A 54 0.51 -5.42 -19.16
C ASN A 54 -0.10 -4.08 -18.74
N LEU A 55 -0.94 -4.06 -17.70
CA LEU A 55 -1.51 -2.83 -17.16
C LEU A 55 -0.44 -1.89 -16.61
N GLN A 56 0.58 -2.40 -15.92
CA GLN A 56 1.70 -1.58 -15.45
C GLN A 56 2.47 -0.94 -16.62
N GLN A 57 2.71 -1.68 -17.71
CA GLN A 57 3.33 -1.13 -18.92
C GLN A 57 2.47 -0.03 -19.54
N GLN A 58 1.14 -0.22 -19.61
CA GLN A 58 0.22 0.80 -20.11
C GLN A 58 0.22 2.06 -19.24
N LEU A 59 0.35 1.95 -17.92
CA LEU A 59 0.43 3.11 -17.02
C LEU A 59 1.77 3.85 -17.10
N ASN A 60 2.87 3.15 -17.43
CA ASN A 60 4.19 3.77 -17.58
C ASN A 60 4.38 4.51 -18.91
N GLN A 61 3.63 4.16 -19.97
CA GLN A 61 3.72 4.86 -21.26
C GLN A 61 3.29 6.35 -21.20
N PRO A 62 2.16 6.72 -20.55
CA PRO A 62 1.78 8.12 -20.36
C PRO A 62 2.79 8.96 -19.56
N GLN A 63 3.59 8.35 -18.68
CA GLN A 63 4.60 9.08 -17.90
C GLN A 63 5.79 9.55 -18.74
N GLN A 64 6.18 8.84 -19.80
CA GLN A 64 7.30 9.27 -20.64
C GLN A 64 6.93 10.45 -21.57
N GLN A 65 5.65 10.60 -21.94
CA GLN A 65 5.19 11.72 -22.77
C GLN A 65 4.93 13.03 -22.00
N LEU A 66 5.01 13.02 -20.66
CA LEU A 66 4.80 14.20 -19.81
C LEU A 66 6.10 14.84 -19.29
N SER A 67 7.27 14.44 -19.82
CA SER A 67 8.51 15.17 -19.55
C SER A 67 8.38 16.57 -20.17
N PRO A 68 8.35 17.67 -19.38
CA PRO A 68 8.32 19.01 -19.96
C PRO A 68 9.61 19.21 -20.78
N PRO A 69 9.56 19.88 -21.95
CA PRO A 69 10.79 20.28 -22.63
C PRO A 69 11.62 21.12 -21.66
N PRO A 70 12.95 20.89 -21.56
CA PRO A 70 13.79 21.73 -20.71
C PRO A 70 13.61 23.18 -21.17
N GLN A 71 13.14 24.03 -20.25
CA GLN A 71 13.00 25.46 -20.48
C GLN A 71 14.37 26.05 -20.83
N GLN A 72 14.67 26.20 -22.11
CA GLN A 72 15.71 27.11 -22.58
C GLN A 72 15.14 28.54 -22.49
N LEU A 73 15.29 29.18 -21.34
CA LEU A 73 15.20 30.63 -21.21
C LEU A 73 16.41 31.11 -20.42
N SER A 74 17.55 31.21 -21.11
CA SER A 74 18.63 32.07 -20.64
C SER A 74 18.15 33.53 -20.74
N PRO A 75 18.20 34.34 -19.68
CA PRO A 75 17.95 35.77 -19.83
C PRO A 75 19.08 36.38 -20.70
N PRO A 76 18.77 37.27 -21.65
CA PRO A 76 19.80 37.99 -22.37
C PRO A 76 20.57 38.89 -21.38
N PRO A 77 21.91 38.91 -21.40
CA PRO A 77 22.66 39.85 -20.57
C PRO A 77 22.34 41.27 -21.05
N GLN A 78 21.74 42.08 -20.17
CA GLN A 78 21.64 43.52 -20.38
C GLN A 78 23.05 44.12 -20.33
N GLN A 79 23.64 44.33 -21.49
CA GLN A 79 24.75 45.26 -21.64
C GLN A 79 24.19 46.68 -21.79
N LEU A 80 24.22 47.47 -20.73
CA LEU A 80 24.29 48.94 -20.84
C LEU A 80 25.09 49.48 -19.65
N SER A 81 26.37 49.74 -19.88
CA SER A 81 27.22 50.52 -18.98
C SER A 81 26.86 52.01 -19.10
N PRO A 82 26.66 52.77 -18.01
CA PRO A 82 26.78 54.22 -18.05
C PRO A 82 28.22 54.66 -17.72
N PRO A 83 28.81 55.63 -18.47
CA PRO A 83 30.10 56.23 -18.14
C PRO A 83 29.99 57.24 -16.98
N PRO A 84 31.11 57.60 -16.31
CA PRO A 84 31.11 58.22 -14.99
C PRO A 84 31.02 59.74 -15.07
N GLN A 85 30.30 60.37 -14.13
CA GLN A 85 30.52 61.78 -13.80
C GLN A 85 30.58 61.98 -12.28
N GLN A 86 31.73 62.50 -11.87
CA GLN A 86 32.03 63.00 -10.53
C GLN A 86 31.16 64.21 -10.21
N LEU A 87 30.84 64.41 -8.93
CA LEU A 87 31.00 65.65 -8.15
C LEU A 87 30.32 65.47 -6.77
N SER A 88 31.06 65.77 -5.70
CA SER A 88 30.60 65.87 -4.30
C SER A 88 30.87 67.32 -3.82
N PRO A 89 30.45 67.77 -2.61
CA PRO A 89 29.14 67.79 -1.92
C PRO A 89 28.80 69.28 -1.50
N PRO A 90 27.85 69.65 -0.57
CA PRO A 90 27.92 69.36 0.88
C PRO A 90 26.58 69.17 1.67
N GLN A 91 26.71 68.44 2.80
CA GLN A 91 26.12 68.62 4.15
C GLN A 91 24.62 68.95 4.33
N ASN A 92 23.86 68.12 5.08
CA ASN A 92 23.68 68.25 6.54
C ASN A 92 22.71 67.18 7.11
N THR A 93 23.04 66.64 8.32
CA THR A 93 22.17 66.22 9.47
C THR A 93 20.88 65.39 9.22
N ASN A 94 20.44 64.38 9.98
CA ASN A 94 20.63 63.94 11.38
C ASN A 94 19.88 62.58 11.57
N LEU A 95 20.34 61.74 12.52
CA LEU A 95 19.63 60.66 13.28
C LEU A 95 19.28 59.35 12.53
N GLN A 96 19.98 58.23 12.77
CA GLN A 96 19.82 57.27 13.90
C GLN A 96 18.37 56.81 14.13
N ILE A 97 18.09 55.51 13.94
CA ILE A 97 17.48 54.60 14.93
C ILE A 97 17.61 53.14 14.43
N ASP A 98 17.86 52.27 15.40
CA ASP A 98 18.37 50.91 15.38
C ASP A 98 17.55 49.80 14.72
N THR A 99 18.32 48.80 14.30
CA THR A 99 17.96 47.39 14.07
C THR A 99 17.46 46.72 15.35
N ILE A 100 16.43 45.85 15.30
CA ILE A 100 16.23 44.63 16.14
C ILE A 100 15.07 43.84 15.50
N ARG A 101 15.30 42.74 14.77
CA ARG A 101 15.46 41.32 15.17
C ARG A 101 14.30 40.71 15.98
N VAL A 102 13.63 39.74 15.33
CA VAL A 102 12.58 38.82 15.82
C VAL A 102 13.08 37.96 17.00
N PRO A 103 12.18 37.46 17.87
CA PRO A 103 12.09 35.99 17.96
C PRO A 103 10.66 35.41 18.04
N ASN A 104 10.56 34.32 17.27
CA ASN A 104 9.58 33.26 17.22
C ASN A 104 9.23 32.69 18.62
N GLN A 105 7.95 32.65 19.00
CA GLN A 105 7.50 31.90 20.18
C GLN A 105 6.77 30.62 19.75
N GLN A 106 7.44 29.51 20.00
CA GLN A 106 6.93 28.15 19.95
C GLN A 106 6.08 27.89 21.20
N ILE A 107 4.84 27.43 21.01
CA ILE A 107 3.99 26.98 22.11
C ILE A 107 4.04 25.45 22.12
N SER A 108 4.76 24.91 23.10
CA SER A 108 4.74 23.50 23.49
C SER A 108 3.76 23.32 24.64
N LEU A 109 2.72 22.50 24.46
CA LEU A 109 2.02 21.86 25.57
C LEU A 109 2.02 20.35 25.34
N ALA A 110 2.63 19.64 26.29
CA ALA A 110 2.67 18.20 26.39
C ALA A 110 1.79 17.74 27.56
N THR A 111 0.94 16.72 27.34
CA THR A 111 0.69 15.64 28.33
C THR A 111 -0.04 14.45 27.66
N SER A 112 0.72 13.37 27.41
CA SER A 112 0.51 11.90 27.51
C SER A 112 -0.91 11.26 27.53
N PRO A 113 -1.10 10.00 27.08
CA PRO A 113 -0.15 8.89 27.14
C PRO A 113 0.14 8.14 25.83
N SER A 114 1.30 7.50 25.86
CA SER A 114 1.84 6.53 24.91
C SER A 114 0.81 5.49 24.48
N THR A 115 0.54 5.44 23.18
CA THR A 115 0.17 4.20 22.52
C THR A 115 0.93 4.19 21.20
N HIS A 116 1.84 3.23 21.07
CA HIS A 116 2.65 2.98 19.88
C HIS A 116 1.79 2.96 18.61
N TYR A 117 1.71 4.07 17.87
CA TYR A 117 1.29 4.05 16.48
C TYR A 117 2.15 5.03 15.68
N ILE A 118 2.84 4.44 14.72
CA ILE A 118 3.65 5.04 13.66
C ILE A 118 2.91 6.26 13.09
N SER A 119 3.22 7.46 13.58
CA SER A 119 2.59 8.70 13.15
C SER A 119 3.22 9.18 11.84
N ASN A 120 3.01 8.41 10.77
CA ASN A 120 3.03 9.01 9.45
C ASN A 120 1.95 10.10 9.46
N LYS A 121 2.31 11.36 9.17
CA LYS A 121 1.42 12.53 9.18
C LYS A 121 0.34 12.36 8.11
N ARG A 122 -0.74 11.64 8.43
CA ARG A 122 -1.88 11.40 7.55
C ARG A 122 -2.73 12.68 7.48
N LYS A 123 -2.98 13.17 6.26
CA LYS A 123 -3.80 14.35 5.98
C LYS A 123 -5.09 13.93 5.28
N CYS A 124 -6.22 14.46 5.72
CA CYS A 124 -7.50 14.28 5.03
C CYS A 124 -7.42 14.98 3.66
N PRO A 125 -7.69 14.28 2.55
CA PRO A 125 -7.67 14.90 1.22
C PRO A 125 -8.83 15.90 1.02
N LYS A 126 -9.93 15.76 1.77
CA LYS A 126 -11.09 16.66 1.65
C LYS A 126 -10.97 17.96 2.45
N CYS A 127 -10.49 17.91 3.69
CA CYS A 127 -10.47 19.09 4.58
C CYS A 127 -9.11 19.44 5.16
N GLY A 128 -8.05 18.69 4.83
CA GLY A 128 -6.71 18.94 5.32
C GLY A 128 -6.46 18.62 6.79
N ALA A 129 -7.47 18.14 7.54
CA ALA A 129 -7.30 17.73 8.93
C ALA A 129 -6.25 16.60 9.04
N MET A 130 -5.43 16.63 10.09
CA MET A 130 -4.27 15.75 10.23
C MET A 130 -4.20 15.06 11.60
N GLY A 131 -3.38 14.03 11.69
CA GLY A 131 -3.12 13.31 12.94
C GLY A 131 -4.37 12.64 13.51
N PHE A 132 -4.74 12.99 14.75
CA PHE A 132 -5.88 12.44 15.49
C PHE A 132 -7.24 12.63 14.79
N ALA A 133 -7.33 13.53 13.82
CA ALA A 133 -8.53 13.72 13.03
C ALA A 133 -8.82 12.55 12.07
N ILE A 134 -7.87 11.64 11.83
CA ILE A 134 -8.00 10.48 10.95
C ILE A 134 -8.09 9.20 11.77
N LYS A 135 -9.20 8.46 11.64
CA LYS A 135 -9.41 7.16 12.28
C LYS A 135 -9.38 6.04 11.25
N GLU A 136 -8.84 4.88 11.61
CA GLU A 136 -8.99 3.66 10.81
C GLU A 136 -10.25 2.90 11.24
N VAL A 137 -11.05 2.47 10.29
CA VAL A 137 -12.32 1.74 10.49
C VAL A 137 -12.33 0.55 9.53
N LYS A 138 -12.87 -0.59 9.98
CA LYS A 138 -13.05 -1.77 9.12
C LYS A 138 -14.10 -1.48 8.04
N ASP A 139 -13.74 -1.70 6.79
CA ASP A 139 -14.62 -1.63 5.64
C ASP A 139 -15.32 -2.97 5.43
N LYS A 140 -16.56 -3.09 5.93
CA LYS A 140 -17.37 -4.30 5.81
C LYS A 140 -17.73 -4.66 4.36
N THR A 141 -17.53 -3.75 3.41
CA THR A 141 -17.79 -4.00 1.98
C THR A 141 -16.62 -4.68 1.28
N ARG A 142 -15.41 -4.58 1.84
CA ARG A 142 -14.19 -5.14 1.26
C ARG A 142 -13.63 -6.22 2.17
N LEU A 143 -13.91 -7.46 1.83
CA LEU A 143 -13.37 -8.60 2.52
C LEU A 143 -12.03 -9.03 1.90
N ILE A 144 -11.03 -9.27 2.75
CA ILE A 144 -9.71 -9.77 2.37
C ILE A 144 -9.69 -11.31 2.39
N SER A 145 -10.17 -11.94 3.45
CA SER A 145 -10.18 -13.41 3.57
C SER A 145 -11.27 -13.93 4.53
N TYR A 146 -11.63 -15.21 4.40
CA TYR A 146 -12.66 -15.88 5.20
C TYR A 146 -12.12 -16.90 6.24
N VAL A 147 -10.82 -17.26 6.20
CA VAL A 147 -10.27 -18.37 7.00
C VAL A 147 -9.09 -17.87 7.84
N PRO A 148 -9.06 -18.13 9.17
CA PRO A 148 -10.06 -18.80 10.00
C PRO A 148 -11.26 -17.91 10.41
N SER A 149 -11.24 -16.61 10.11
CA SER A 149 -12.34 -15.68 10.37
C SER A 149 -12.43 -14.62 9.27
N ARG A 150 -13.56 -13.88 9.21
CA ARG A 150 -13.76 -12.80 8.23
C ARG A 150 -12.83 -11.61 8.52
N ILE A 151 -11.82 -11.43 7.68
CA ILE A 151 -10.90 -10.30 7.74
C ILE A 151 -11.35 -9.25 6.72
N TYR A 152 -11.72 -8.07 7.20
CA TYR A 152 -12.11 -6.93 6.36
C TYR A 152 -10.94 -5.97 6.16
N ALA A 153 -10.92 -5.29 5.02
CA ALA A 153 -9.98 -4.21 4.75
C ALA A 153 -10.22 -3.05 5.73
N THR A 154 -9.19 -2.24 5.97
CA THR A 154 -9.29 -1.01 6.76
C THR A 154 -9.35 0.20 5.85
N LYS A 155 -10.30 1.11 6.09
CA LYS A 155 -10.39 2.43 5.46
C LYS A 155 -10.14 3.52 6.49
N ARG A 156 -9.76 4.71 6.03
CA ARG A 156 -9.55 5.88 6.90
C ARG A 156 -10.76 6.80 6.80
N VAL A 157 -11.21 7.28 7.95
CA VAL A 157 -12.33 8.21 8.05
C VAL A 157 -11.87 9.47 8.76
N CYS A 158 -12.08 10.61 8.13
CA CYS A 158 -11.85 11.89 8.76
C CYS A 158 -12.99 12.21 9.73
N THR A 159 -12.68 12.39 11.00
CA THR A 159 -13.67 12.76 12.04
C THR A 159 -14.23 14.16 11.89
N LYS A 160 -13.53 15.06 11.17
CA LYS A 160 -13.96 16.44 10.94
C LYS A 160 -15.00 16.55 9.83
N CYS A 161 -14.74 15.94 8.67
CA CYS A 161 -15.59 16.07 7.48
C CYS A 161 -16.28 14.77 7.04
N ARG A 162 -16.11 13.68 7.81
CA ARG A 162 -16.64 12.32 7.56
C ARG A 162 -16.24 11.71 6.23
N TYR A 163 -15.21 12.24 5.58
CA TYR A 163 -14.71 11.70 4.32
C TYR A 163 -13.97 10.38 4.56
N GLU A 164 -14.29 9.38 3.75
CA GLU A 164 -13.70 8.05 3.78
C GLU A 164 -12.72 7.87 2.62
N PHE A 165 -11.54 7.31 2.88
CA PHE A 165 -10.47 7.12 1.90
C PHE A 165 -9.46 6.05 2.30
#